data_AF-A0A8S9MK64-F1
#
_entry.id   AF-A0A8S9MK64-F1
#
_cell.length_a   1.000
_cell.length_b   1.000
_cell.length_c   1.000
_cell.angle_alpha   90.00
_cell.angle_beta   90.00
_cell.angle_gamma   90.00
#
_symmetry.space_group_name_H-M   'P 1'
#
loop_
_entity.id
_entity.type
_entity.pdbx_description
1 polymer ?
#
loop_
_entity_poly.entity_id
_entity_poly.type
_entity_poly.pdbx_seq_one_letter_code
_entity_poly.pdbx_strand_id
1 'polypeptide(L)'
;MGFFSTILGLCGFGIGISMGLVIGYFLFVYLQPNDVKDPQIQSIAEQDPKSMLRMLPEIPLWVKNPDFDRVDWINKFLEYMWPYLDKAICKTARNIAKPIIEEQIPKYKIDSVDFETLTLGSLPPTFQGMKVYLTDEKELIMEPCLKWAANPNVLLAIKAFGLKATVQVVDLQVFAQPRITLKPLVPSFPCFATIYVSLMEKPHVDFGLKLGGADLMSIPGLYRFVQEQIKDQVANMYLWPKTLVVPILDPANNAWNIIEEIEKQTP
;
A
#
# COMPACT_ATOMS: atom_id res chain seq x y z
N MET A 1 3.95 -62.59 20.50
CA MET A 1 5.18 -61.89 20.11
C MET A 1 4.94 -60.60 19.31
N GLY A 2 3.85 -60.44 18.52
CA GLY A 2 3.69 -59.28 17.62
C GLY A 2 3.14 -57.96 18.21
N PHE A 3 2.43 -57.97 19.33
CA PHE A 3 1.79 -56.76 19.87
C PHE A 3 2.79 -55.76 20.48
N PHE A 4 3.76 -56.28 21.25
CA PHE A 4 4.80 -55.45 21.88
C PHE A 4 5.76 -54.83 20.86
N SER A 5 6.08 -55.54 19.77
CA SER A 5 6.94 -55.00 18.71
C SER A 5 6.30 -53.84 17.95
N THR A 6 4.98 -53.88 17.73
CA THR A 6 4.26 -52.81 17.02
C THR A 6 4.14 -51.55 17.87
N ILE A 7 3.90 -51.70 19.19
CA ILE A 7 3.89 -50.56 20.12
C ILE A 7 5.28 -49.94 20.26
N LEU A 8 6.33 -50.77 20.38
CA LEU A 8 7.71 -50.26 20.42
C LEU A 8 8.09 -49.52 19.14
N GLY A 9 7.63 -50.00 17.98
CA GLY A 9 7.84 -49.36 16.68
C GLY A 9 7.14 -48.00 16.57
N LEU A 10 5.89 -47.89 17.00
CA LEU A 10 5.13 -46.62 17.01
C LEU A 10 5.72 -45.60 17.99
N CYS A 11 6.10 -46.03 19.20
CA CYS A 11 6.77 -45.17 20.17
C CYS A 11 8.17 -44.74 19.69
N GLY A 12 8.95 -45.66 19.11
CA GLY A 12 10.27 -45.36 18.56
C GLY A 12 10.21 -44.39 17.37
N PHE A 13 9.22 -44.53 16.50
CA PHE A 13 8.98 -43.62 15.38
C PHE A 13 8.55 -42.23 15.85
N GLY A 14 7.63 -42.15 16.81
CA GLY A 14 7.20 -40.88 17.40
C GLY A 14 8.34 -40.13 18.10
N ILE A 15 9.10 -40.83 18.94
CA ILE A 15 10.25 -40.26 19.66
C ILE A 15 11.35 -39.86 18.66
N GLY A 16 11.64 -40.70 17.67
CA GLY A 16 12.64 -40.44 16.63
C GLY A 16 12.33 -39.19 15.80
N ILE A 17 11.07 -38.99 15.38
CA ILE A 17 10.65 -37.78 14.66
C ILE A 17 10.75 -36.55 15.56
N SER A 18 10.26 -36.63 16.80
CA SER A 18 10.35 -35.48 17.72
C SER A 18 11.79 -35.09 18.01
N MET A 19 12.68 -36.07 18.23
CA MET A 19 14.10 -35.82 18.49
C MET A 19 14.80 -35.28 17.25
N GLY A 20 14.49 -35.82 16.07
CA GLY A 20 15.03 -35.35 14.79
C GLY A 20 14.60 -33.93 14.45
N LEU A 21 13.34 -33.57 14.72
CA LEU A 21 12.84 -32.19 14.51
C LEU A 21 13.49 -31.21 15.49
N VAL A 22 13.66 -31.59 16.76
CA VAL A 22 14.32 -30.74 17.77
C VAL A 22 15.80 -30.55 17.43
N ILE A 23 16.52 -31.63 17.11
CA ILE A 23 17.93 -31.56 16.71
C ILE A 23 18.08 -30.78 15.40
N GLY A 24 17.21 -31.00 14.43
CA GLY A 24 17.19 -30.27 13.16
C GLY A 24 16.93 -28.78 13.35
N TYR A 25 15.99 -28.40 14.21
CA TYR A 25 15.72 -27.00 14.57
C TYR A 25 16.93 -26.36 15.24
N PHE A 26 17.54 -27.02 16.24
CA PHE A 26 18.72 -26.49 16.91
C PHE A 26 19.92 -26.36 15.96
N LEU A 27 20.16 -27.35 15.09
CA LEU A 27 21.20 -27.28 14.07
C LEU A 27 20.92 -26.16 13.06
N PHE A 28 19.67 -25.98 12.63
CA PHE A 28 19.29 -24.92 11.70
C PHE A 28 19.55 -23.52 12.29
N VAL A 29 19.18 -23.31 13.57
CA VAL A 29 19.42 -22.04 14.27
C VAL A 29 20.92 -21.80 14.50
N TYR A 30 21.70 -22.84 14.83
CA TYR A 30 23.13 -22.70 15.11
C TYR A 30 23.99 -22.59 13.84
N LEU A 31 23.54 -23.18 12.74
CA LEU A 31 24.22 -23.13 11.44
C LEU A 31 23.79 -21.93 10.60
N GLN A 32 22.73 -21.21 10.97
CA GLN A 32 22.42 -19.94 10.33
C GLN A 32 23.52 -18.93 10.67
N PRO A 33 24.30 -18.46 9.67
CA PRO A 33 25.26 -17.40 9.91
C PRO A 33 24.50 -16.14 10.32
N ASN A 34 24.72 -15.68 11.56
CA ASN A 34 24.17 -14.42 12.06
C ASN A 34 24.88 -13.18 11.49
N ASP A 35 25.97 -13.37 10.76
CA ASP A 35 26.70 -12.28 10.11
C ASP A 35 26.02 -11.88 8.80
N VAL A 36 25.17 -10.85 8.90
CA VAL A 36 24.82 -10.03 7.75
C VAL A 36 26.10 -9.28 7.37
N LYS A 37 26.81 -9.75 6.35
CA LYS A 37 27.97 -9.02 5.82
C LYS A 37 27.50 -7.65 5.34
N ASP A 38 28.10 -6.59 5.86
CA ASP A 38 27.84 -5.25 5.39
C ASP A 38 28.17 -5.17 3.88
N PRO A 39 27.19 -4.81 3.03
CA PRO A 39 27.45 -4.69 1.61
C PRO A 39 28.44 -3.53 1.39
N GLN A 40 29.52 -3.79 0.66
CA GLN A 40 30.39 -2.70 0.22
C GLN A 40 29.62 -1.83 -0.78
N ILE A 41 29.35 -0.58 -0.40
CA ILE A 41 28.68 0.40 -1.25
C ILE A 41 29.70 0.83 -2.32
N GLN A 42 29.58 0.26 -3.52
CA GLN A 42 30.36 0.64 -4.70
C GLN A 42 29.51 1.50 -5.64
N SER A 43 30.17 2.42 -6.37
CA SER A 43 29.49 3.25 -7.37
C SER A 43 28.94 2.37 -8.51
N ILE A 44 27.77 2.75 -9.05
CA ILE A 44 27.18 2.04 -10.21
C ILE A 44 28.14 2.03 -11.41
N ALA A 45 28.98 3.06 -11.55
CA ALA A 45 29.97 3.16 -12.63
C ALA A 45 31.09 2.11 -12.55
N GLU A 46 31.32 1.53 -11.36
CA GLU A 46 32.41 0.58 -11.09
C GLU A 46 31.91 -0.87 -11.06
N GLN A 47 30.62 -1.09 -11.27
CA GLN A 47 30.03 -2.43 -11.22
C GLN A 47 30.25 -3.24 -12.50
N ASP A 48 30.41 -4.55 -12.30
CA ASP A 48 30.47 -5.51 -13.40
C ASP A 48 29.22 -5.43 -14.30
N PRO A 49 29.35 -5.62 -15.63
CA PRO A 49 28.21 -5.57 -16.56
C PRO A 49 27.06 -6.52 -16.19
N LYS A 50 27.38 -7.70 -15.63
CA LYS A 50 26.39 -8.68 -15.19
C LYS A 50 25.60 -8.21 -13.96
N SER A 51 26.25 -7.46 -13.07
CA SER A 51 25.61 -6.85 -11.90
C SER A 51 24.73 -5.67 -12.33
N MET A 52 25.20 -4.85 -13.27
CA MET A 52 24.38 -3.78 -13.87
C MET A 52 23.13 -4.33 -14.57
N LEU A 53 23.25 -5.42 -15.33
CA LEU A 53 22.09 -6.08 -15.96
C LEU A 53 21.06 -6.59 -14.93
N ARG A 54 21.51 -7.04 -13.76
CA ARG A 54 20.61 -7.43 -12.67
C ARG A 54 19.92 -6.23 -12.01
N MET A 55 20.52 -5.05 -12.08
CA MET A 55 19.95 -3.80 -11.54
C MET A 55 19.06 -3.08 -12.56
N LEU A 56 19.08 -3.48 -13.84
CA LEU A 56 18.24 -2.89 -14.89
C LEU A 56 16.73 -2.88 -14.56
N PRO A 57 16.15 -3.87 -13.86
CA PRO A 57 14.77 -3.79 -13.38
C PRO A 57 14.54 -2.70 -12.32
N GLU A 58 15.57 -2.35 -11.55
CA GLU A 58 15.48 -1.45 -10.41
C GLU A 58 15.82 0.02 -10.73
N ILE A 59 16.35 0.32 -11.93
CA ILE A 59 16.67 1.71 -12.28
C ILE A 59 15.39 2.58 -12.33
N PRO A 60 15.47 3.87 -11.93
CA PRO A 60 14.32 4.77 -11.90
C PRO A 60 13.61 4.89 -13.25
N LEU A 61 12.29 5.11 -13.22
CA LEU A 61 11.47 5.14 -14.44
C LEU A 61 11.88 6.26 -15.40
N TRP A 62 12.27 7.42 -14.90
CA TRP A 62 12.80 8.53 -15.73
C TRP A 62 14.11 8.21 -16.44
N VAL A 63 14.88 7.21 -15.96
CA VAL A 63 16.07 6.70 -16.68
C VAL A 63 15.64 5.76 -17.81
N LYS A 64 14.64 4.91 -17.54
CA LYS A 64 14.15 3.90 -18.49
C LYS A 64 13.36 4.50 -19.63
N ASN A 65 12.56 5.52 -19.31
CA ASN A 65 11.51 6.04 -20.15
C ASN A 65 11.65 7.57 -20.19
N PRO A 66 11.87 8.15 -21.37
CA PRO A 66 12.05 9.60 -21.51
C PRO A 66 10.78 10.40 -21.16
N ASP A 67 9.60 9.77 -21.19
CA ASP A 67 8.32 10.41 -20.86
C ASP A 67 8.16 10.77 -19.37
N PHE A 68 9.01 10.23 -18.50
CA PHE A 68 8.92 10.46 -17.07
C PHE A 68 9.84 11.61 -16.65
N ASP A 69 9.25 12.68 -16.16
CA ASP A 69 9.98 13.78 -15.55
C ASP A 69 10.31 13.50 -14.08
N ARG A 70 11.47 13.99 -13.63
CA ARG A 70 11.83 13.96 -12.20
C ARG A 70 11.03 15.02 -11.45
N VAL A 71 10.48 14.62 -10.31
CA VAL A 71 9.67 15.48 -9.44
C VAL A 71 10.28 15.58 -8.03
N ASP A 72 11.61 15.76 -7.96
CA ASP A 72 12.35 15.80 -6.70
C ASP A 72 11.86 16.92 -5.76
N TRP A 73 11.36 18.02 -6.31
CA TRP A 73 10.79 19.11 -5.52
C TRP A 73 9.50 18.69 -4.79
N ILE A 74 8.67 17.83 -5.39
CA ILE A 74 7.46 17.28 -4.75
C ILE A 74 7.87 16.37 -3.60
N ASN A 75 8.89 15.54 -3.80
CA ASN A 75 9.41 14.67 -2.75
C ASN A 75 9.91 15.47 -1.55
N LYS A 76 10.71 16.53 -1.79
CA LYS A 76 11.15 17.45 -0.73
C LYS A 76 9.97 18.12 -0.03
N PHE A 77 9.00 18.63 -0.78
CA PHE A 77 7.80 19.25 -0.23
C PHE A 77 7.03 18.29 0.69
N LEU A 78 6.81 17.05 0.23
CA LEU A 78 6.14 16.02 1.02
C LEU A 78 6.92 15.68 2.29
N GLU A 79 8.24 15.58 2.22
CA GLU A 79 9.10 15.29 3.38
C GLU A 79 8.92 16.34 4.49
N TYR A 80 8.93 17.64 4.15
CA TYR A 80 8.69 18.71 5.13
C TYR A 80 7.26 18.71 5.69
N MET A 81 6.27 18.34 4.87
CA MET A 81 4.85 18.36 5.26
C MET A 81 4.40 17.08 5.97
N TRP A 82 5.15 15.99 5.86
CA TRP A 82 4.72 14.65 6.26
C TRP A 82 4.26 14.54 7.71
N PRO A 83 4.95 15.11 8.72
CA PRO A 83 4.51 15.00 10.12
C PRO A 83 3.13 15.62 10.38
N TYR A 84 2.72 16.59 9.56
CA TYR A 84 1.41 17.23 9.63
C TYR A 84 0.38 16.43 8.81
N LEU A 85 0.77 15.95 7.63
CA LEU A 85 -0.07 15.11 6.78
C LEU A 85 -0.43 13.79 7.47
N ASP A 86 0.52 13.11 8.12
CA ASP A 86 0.25 11.88 8.87
C ASP A 86 -0.88 12.09 9.89
N LYS A 87 -0.78 13.14 10.71
CA LYS A 87 -1.80 13.47 11.73
C LYS A 87 -3.16 13.78 11.10
N ALA A 88 -3.18 14.56 10.02
CA ALA A 88 -4.42 14.95 9.35
C ALA A 88 -5.10 13.74 8.67
N ILE A 89 -4.33 12.93 7.94
CA ILE A 89 -4.82 11.73 7.26
C ILE A 89 -5.31 10.72 8.30
N CYS A 90 -4.56 10.48 9.38
CA CYS A 90 -4.98 9.58 10.45
C CYS A 90 -6.30 10.02 11.10
N LYS A 91 -6.46 11.34 11.34
CA LYS A 91 -7.72 11.89 11.87
C LYS A 91 -8.88 11.67 10.90
N THR A 92 -8.68 11.97 9.62
CA THR A 92 -9.69 11.77 8.57
C THR A 92 -10.05 10.29 8.40
N ALA A 93 -9.05 9.41 8.34
CA ALA A 93 -9.23 7.97 8.23
C ALA A 93 -10.04 7.41 9.41
N ARG A 94 -9.76 7.86 10.64
CA ARG A 94 -10.54 7.49 11.82
C ARG A 94 -11.99 7.94 11.72
N ASN A 95 -12.23 9.17 11.26
CA ASN A 95 -13.58 9.72 11.10
C ASN A 95 -14.39 8.97 10.02
N ILE A 96 -13.75 8.56 8.93
CA ILE A 96 -14.37 7.78 7.85
C ILE A 96 -14.60 6.34 8.30
N ALA A 97 -13.64 5.72 8.96
CA ALA A 97 -13.70 4.31 9.36
C ALA A 97 -14.72 4.07 10.46
N LYS A 98 -14.87 5.00 11.42
CA LYS A 98 -15.79 4.85 12.56
C LYS A 98 -17.22 4.45 12.17
N PRO A 99 -17.95 5.19 11.30
CA PRO A 99 -19.31 4.81 10.91
C PRO A 99 -19.36 3.49 10.14
N ILE A 100 -18.35 3.19 9.31
CA ILE A 100 -18.26 1.93 8.56
C ILE A 100 -18.13 0.75 9.52
N ILE A 101 -17.30 0.89 10.55
CA ILE A 101 -17.10 -0.17 11.54
C ILE A 101 -18.35 -0.35 12.39
N GLU A 102 -18.98 0.74 12.85
CA GLU A 102 -20.23 0.71 13.62
C GLU A 102 -21.36 -0.03 12.87
N GLU A 103 -21.44 0.11 11.54
CA GLU A 103 -22.40 -0.63 10.71
C GLU A 103 -22.10 -2.14 10.64
N GLN A 104 -20.82 -2.53 10.67
CA GLN A 104 -20.41 -3.94 10.58
C GLN A 104 -20.39 -4.67 11.94
N ILE A 105 -20.29 -3.94 13.06
CA ILE A 105 -20.28 -4.51 14.43
C ILE A 105 -21.43 -5.50 14.69
N PRO A 106 -22.72 -5.16 14.40
CA PRO A 106 -23.85 -6.06 14.63
C PRO A 106 -23.78 -7.37 13.82
N LYS A 107 -23.22 -7.30 12.60
CA LYS A 107 -23.14 -8.44 11.68
C LYS A 107 -22.20 -9.53 12.19
N TYR A 108 -21.15 -9.15 12.90
CA TYR A 108 -20.11 -10.07 13.36
C TYR A 108 -20.13 -10.34 14.87
N LYS A 109 -21.15 -9.85 15.59
CA LYS A 109 -21.27 -9.96 17.06
C LYS A 109 -20.02 -9.43 17.80
N ILE A 110 -19.47 -8.34 17.29
CA ILE A 110 -18.37 -7.61 17.92
C ILE A 110 -18.98 -6.62 18.92
N ASP A 111 -18.31 -6.37 20.05
CA ASP A 111 -18.76 -5.41 21.06
C ASP A 111 -18.22 -4.00 20.75
N SER A 112 -16.92 -3.88 20.46
CA SER A 112 -16.31 -2.62 20.01
C SER A 112 -15.06 -2.86 19.16
N VAL A 113 -14.72 -1.87 18.33
CA VAL A 113 -13.46 -1.80 17.60
C VAL A 113 -12.90 -0.40 17.79
N ASP A 114 -11.74 -0.32 18.45
CA ASP A 114 -11.13 0.93 18.84
C ASP A 114 -9.71 1.04 18.25
N PHE A 115 -9.41 2.16 17.61
CA PHE A 115 -8.03 2.47 17.18
C PHE A 115 -7.24 2.99 18.39
N GLU A 116 -6.41 2.13 19.00
CA GLU A 116 -5.51 2.50 20.10
C GLU A 116 -4.37 3.39 19.60
N THR A 117 -3.76 2.99 18.48
CA THR A 117 -2.71 3.76 17.79
C THR A 117 -3.00 3.78 16.30
N LEU A 118 -2.82 4.94 15.67
CA LEU A 118 -2.97 5.09 14.23
C LEU A 118 -1.94 6.11 13.76
N THR A 119 -0.86 5.64 13.16
CA THR A 119 0.14 6.44 12.45
C THR A 119 0.55 5.71 11.18
N LEU A 120 0.76 6.47 10.11
CA LEU A 120 1.27 5.99 8.84
C LEU A 120 2.80 5.85 8.84
N GLY A 121 3.47 6.29 9.90
CA GLY A 121 4.91 6.20 10.05
C GLY A 121 5.64 7.50 9.74
N SER A 122 6.97 7.48 9.88
CA SER A 122 7.84 8.64 9.69
C SER A 122 8.26 8.84 8.24
N LEU A 123 8.07 7.83 7.37
CA LEU A 123 8.54 7.84 6.00
C LEU A 123 7.41 8.25 5.03
N PRO A 124 7.54 9.37 4.31
CA PRO A 124 6.56 9.81 3.33
C PRO A 124 6.58 8.92 2.07
N PRO A 125 5.50 8.93 1.29
CA PRO A 125 5.51 8.38 -0.05
C PRO A 125 6.45 9.17 -0.95
N THR A 126 7.04 8.48 -1.93
CA THR A 126 7.97 9.05 -2.91
C THR A 126 7.42 8.92 -4.31
N PHE A 127 7.60 9.96 -5.11
CA PHE A 127 7.33 9.94 -6.54
C PHE A 127 8.61 9.61 -7.30
N GLN A 128 8.59 8.51 -8.04
CA GLN A 128 9.71 8.05 -8.87
C GLN A 128 9.78 8.79 -10.21
N GLY A 129 8.74 9.52 -10.55
CA GLY A 129 8.62 10.33 -11.75
C GLY A 129 7.14 10.62 -12.03
N MET A 130 6.88 11.50 -12.98
CA MET A 130 5.53 11.80 -13.44
C MET A 130 5.51 11.94 -14.95
N LYS A 131 4.50 11.35 -15.61
CA LYS A 131 4.18 11.67 -17.00
C LYS A 131 3.09 12.71 -17.06
N VAL A 132 3.17 13.61 -18.02
CA VAL A 132 2.13 14.59 -18.30
C VAL A 132 1.75 14.49 -19.77
N TYR A 133 0.46 14.32 -20.03
CA TYR A 133 -0.08 14.29 -21.37
C TYR A 133 -0.88 15.56 -21.62
N LEU A 134 -0.53 16.23 -22.72
CA LEU A 134 -1.33 17.28 -23.31
C LEU A 134 -2.25 16.63 -24.34
N THR A 135 -3.54 16.87 -24.21
CA THR A 135 -4.56 16.38 -25.14
C THR A 135 -5.13 17.54 -25.94
N ASP A 136 -5.65 17.25 -27.14
CA ASP A 136 -6.37 18.25 -27.93
C ASP A 136 -7.74 18.60 -27.31
N GLU A 137 -8.27 17.69 -26.50
CA GLU A 137 -9.39 17.95 -25.61
C GLU A 137 -8.91 18.84 -24.45
N LYS A 138 -9.74 19.78 -23.98
CA LYS A 138 -9.45 20.69 -22.84
C LYS A 138 -9.34 19.93 -21.51
N GLU A 139 -8.38 19.02 -21.40
CA GLU A 139 -8.07 18.21 -20.24
C GLU A 139 -6.54 18.14 -20.05
N LEU A 140 -6.13 17.92 -18.80
CA LEU A 140 -4.74 17.69 -18.44
C LEU A 140 -4.65 16.34 -17.75
N ILE A 141 -3.85 15.42 -18.29
CA ILE A 141 -3.65 14.09 -17.70
C ILE A 141 -2.25 14.01 -17.09
N MET A 142 -2.19 13.57 -15.84
CA MET A 142 -0.95 13.35 -15.11
C MET A 142 -0.91 11.92 -14.57
N GLU A 143 0.21 11.25 -14.74
CA GLU A 143 0.45 9.89 -14.23
C GLU A 143 1.69 9.86 -13.34
N PRO A 144 1.57 10.22 -12.05
CA PRO A 144 2.66 10.06 -11.10
C PRO A 144 2.91 8.58 -10.79
N CYS A 145 4.18 8.17 -10.71
CA CYS A 145 4.55 6.86 -10.18
C CYS A 145 4.88 6.96 -8.68
N LEU A 146 3.98 6.44 -7.86
CA LEU A 146 4.07 6.45 -6.41
C LEU A 146 4.73 5.16 -5.90
N LYS A 147 5.76 5.30 -5.07
CA LYS A 147 6.30 4.22 -4.24
C LYS A 147 6.35 4.67 -2.79
N TRP A 148 5.80 3.86 -1.89
CA TRP A 148 5.75 4.16 -0.48
C TRP A 148 6.13 2.93 0.32
N ALA A 149 7.25 3.02 1.04
CA ALA A 149 7.67 2.02 2.02
C ALA A 149 7.64 2.71 3.39
N ALA A 150 6.59 2.41 4.13
CA ALA A 150 6.23 3.08 5.36
C ALA A 150 6.43 2.16 6.57
N ASN A 151 6.68 2.77 7.72
CA ASN A 151 6.73 2.11 9.02
C ASN A 151 5.49 2.47 9.86
N PRO A 152 4.28 2.09 9.43
CA PRO A 152 3.07 2.45 10.15
C PRO A 152 2.97 1.67 11.47
N ASN A 153 2.18 2.22 12.39
CA ASN A 153 1.73 1.50 13.57
C ASN A 153 0.23 1.74 13.72
N VAL A 154 -0.55 0.80 13.17
CA VAL A 154 -2.01 0.81 13.28
C VAL A 154 -2.43 -0.30 14.21
N LEU A 155 -2.73 0.04 15.46
CA LEU A 155 -3.15 -0.89 16.49
C LEU A 155 -4.66 -0.76 16.72
N LEU A 156 -5.37 -1.84 16.39
CA LEU A 156 -6.80 -2.00 16.56
C LEU A 156 -7.08 -2.93 17.73
N ALA A 157 -7.89 -2.49 18.68
CA ALA A 157 -8.44 -3.34 19.73
C ALA A 157 -9.86 -3.74 19.38
N ILE A 158 -10.09 -5.04 19.23
CA ILE A 158 -11.40 -5.64 18.96
C ILE A 158 -11.87 -6.33 20.23
N LYS A 159 -13.03 -5.95 20.75
CA LYS A 159 -13.68 -6.62 21.89
C LYS A 159 -14.85 -7.43 21.37
N ALA A 160 -14.91 -8.72 21.70
CA ALA A 160 -16.03 -9.58 21.36
C ALA A 160 -16.16 -10.71 22.39
N PHE A 161 -17.38 -11.03 22.83
CA PHE A 161 -17.66 -12.14 23.76
C PHE A 161 -16.86 -12.06 25.08
N GLY A 162 -16.55 -10.84 25.55
CA GLY A 162 -15.72 -10.63 26.74
C GLY A 162 -14.22 -10.84 26.55
N LEU A 163 -13.77 -11.15 25.33
CA LEU A 163 -12.35 -11.25 24.96
C LEU A 163 -11.89 -9.99 24.23
N LYS A 164 -10.65 -9.57 24.48
CA LYS A 164 -9.98 -8.47 23.78
C LYS A 164 -8.88 -9.03 22.87
N ALA A 165 -9.04 -8.87 21.57
CA ALA A 165 -8.00 -9.17 20.59
C ALA A 165 -7.37 -7.85 20.10
N THR A 166 -6.06 -7.85 19.88
CA THR A 166 -5.36 -6.72 19.27
C THR A 166 -4.84 -7.11 17.89
N VAL A 167 -5.12 -6.29 16.89
CA VAL A 167 -4.62 -6.45 15.51
C VAL A 167 -3.71 -5.27 15.23
N GLN A 168 -2.49 -5.53 14.81
CA GLN A 168 -1.52 -4.51 14.47
C GLN A 168 -1.09 -4.63 13.00
N VAL A 169 -1.19 -3.54 12.25
CA VAL A 169 -0.63 -3.44 10.90
C VAL A 169 0.73 -2.75 10.97
N VAL A 170 1.73 -3.36 10.35
CA VAL A 170 3.13 -2.90 10.30
C VAL A 170 3.68 -3.02 8.87
N ASP A 171 4.87 -2.47 8.61
CA ASP A 171 5.65 -2.69 7.38
C ASP A 171 4.86 -2.54 6.07
N LEU A 172 4.24 -1.38 5.85
CA LEU A 172 3.40 -1.12 4.68
C LEU A 172 4.25 -0.75 3.46
N GLN A 173 4.03 -1.45 2.36
CA GLN A 173 4.62 -1.17 1.06
C GLN A 173 3.51 -0.99 0.02
N VAL A 174 3.49 0.17 -0.64
CA VAL A 174 2.52 0.51 -1.68
C VAL A 174 3.23 0.99 -2.93
N PHE A 175 2.98 0.34 -4.06
CA PHE A 175 3.35 0.84 -5.38
C PHE A 175 2.08 1.07 -6.21
N ALA A 176 1.92 2.28 -6.71
CA ALA A 176 0.76 2.68 -7.48
C ALA A 176 1.12 3.66 -8.60
N GLN A 177 0.36 3.61 -9.69
CA GLN A 177 0.44 4.55 -10.80
C GLN A 177 -0.97 5.08 -11.08
N PRO A 178 -1.46 6.04 -10.27
CA PRO A 178 -2.74 6.67 -10.54
C PRO A 178 -2.64 7.58 -11.77
N ARG A 179 -3.68 7.55 -12.60
CA ARG A 179 -3.96 8.53 -13.64
C ARG A 179 -4.90 9.58 -13.06
N ILE A 180 -4.45 10.82 -13.06
CA ILE A 180 -5.18 12.00 -12.59
C ILE A 180 -5.52 12.83 -13.83
N THR A 181 -6.80 13.04 -14.09
CA THR A 181 -7.29 13.87 -15.20
C THR A 181 -8.02 15.08 -14.65
N LEU A 182 -7.56 16.28 -15.02
CA LEU A 182 -8.24 17.54 -14.72
C LEU A 182 -9.11 17.91 -15.91
N LYS A 183 -10.44 17.88 -15.74
CA LYS A 183 -11.36 18.26 -16.82
C LYS A 183 -12.75 18.70 -16.36
N PRO A 184 -13.45 19.52 -17.16
CA PRO A 184 -12.87 20.35 -18.23
C PRO A 184 -11.91 21.41 -17.66
N LEU A 185 -10.92 21.81 -18.46
CA LEU A 185 -10.14 23.02 -18.22
C LEU A 185 -11.02 24.23 -18.51
N VAL A 186 -11.01 25.20 -17.60
CA VAL A 186 -11.85 26.40 -17.65
C VAL A 186 -11.01 27.66 -17.42
N PRO A 187 -11.42 28.84 -17.92
CA PRO A 187 -10.67 30.08 -17.73
C PRO A 187 -10.85 30.72 -16.33
N SER A 188 -11.52 30.02 -15.40
CA SER A 188 -11.70 30.46 -14.01
C SER A 188 -10.79 29.67 -13.09
N PHE A 189 -10.06 30.36 -12.20
CA PHE A 189 -9.23 29.71 -11.18
C PHE A 189 -10.04 28.67 -10.38
N PRO A 190 -9.53 27.43 -10.15
CA PRO A 190 -8.15 26.96 -10.35
C PRO A 190 -7.83 26.44 -11.76
N CYS A 191 -8.62 26.82 -12.76
CA CYS A 191 -8.49 26.50 -14.19
C CYS A 191 -8.99 25.11 -14.61
N PHE A 192 -9.68 24.40 -13.73
CA PHE A 192 -10.33 23.12 -14.00
C PHE A 192 -11.55 22.94 -13.10
N ALA A 193 -12.55 22.20 -13.60
CA ALA A 193 -13.81 22.00 -12.86
C ALA A 193 -13.83 20.74 -12.00
N THR A 194 -13.24 19.64 -12.47
CA THR A 194 -13.32 18.34 -11.80
C THR A 194 -11.98 17.59 -11.90
N ILE A 195 -11.64 16.87 -10.84
CA ILE A 195 -10.51 15.93 -10.80
C ILE A 195 -11.07 14.51 -10.92
N TYR A 196 -10.57 13.75 -11.88
CA TYR A 196 -10.82 12.32 -12.03
C TYR A 196 -9.56 11.56 -11.66
N VAL A 197 -9.68 10.57 -10.78
CA VAL A 197 -8.56 9.71 -10.40
C VAL A 197 -8.92 8.25 -10.67
N SER A 198 -8.07 7.54 -11.41
CA SER A 198 -8.19 6.10 -11.66
C SER A 198 -6.84 5.42 -11.56
N LEU A 199 -6.83 4.13 -11.25
CA LEU A 199 -5.65 3.27 -11.32
C LEU A 199 -5.67 2.52 -12.65
N MET A 200 -4.62 2.69 -13.45
CA MET A 200 -4.50 2.01 -14.75
C MET A 200 -4.13 0.53 -14.59
N GLU A 201 -3.40 0.22 -13.51
CA GLU A 201 -2.98 -1.13 -13.16
C GLU A 201 -3.32 -1.43 -11.70
N LYS A 202 -3.37 -2.72 -11.35
CA LYS A 202 -3.58 -3.14 -9.97
C LYS A 202 -2.40 -2.67 -9.12
N PRO A 203 -2.62 -1.87 -8.05
CA PRO A 203 -1.53 -1.44 -7.21
C PRO A 203 -0.95 -2.62 -6.44
N HIS A 204 0.35 -2.58 -6.19
CA HIS A 204 1.00 -3.50 -5.30
C HIS A 204 0.85 -2.98 -3.87
N VAL A 205 0.25 -3.78 -3.00
CA VAL A 205 0.12 -3.48 -1.58
C VAL A 205 0.58 -4.71 -0.80
N ASP A 206 1.58 -4.50 0.06
CA ASP A 206 2.06 -5.48 1.04
C ASP A 206 2.11 -4.82 2.42
N PHE A 207 1.85 -5.59 3.47
CA PHE A 207 1.87 -5.11 4.85
C PHE A 207 2.00 -6.30 5.80
N GLY A 208 2.68 -6.10 6.91
CA GLY A 208 2.71 -7.05 8.02
C GLY A 208 1.46 -6.96 8.90
N LEU A 209 0.99 -8.10 9.40
CA LEU A 209 -0.16 -8.19 10.30
C LEU A 209 0.20 -9.01 11.54
N LYS A 210 0.05 -8.41 12.73
CA LYS A 210 0.22 -9.11 14.01
C LYS A 210 -1.12 -9.23 14.73
N LEU A 211 -1.40 -10.41 15.30
CA LEU A 211 -2.58 -10.67 16.12
C LEU A 211 -2.13 -11.04 17.54
N GLY A 212 -2.48 -10.23 18.54
CA GLY A 212 -2.06 -10.46 19.93
C GLY A 212 -0.53 -10.47 20.13
N GLY A 213 0.21 -9.79 19.25
CA GLY A 213 1.67 -9.78 19.24
C GLY A 213 2.32 -10.94 18.46
N ALA A 214 1.55 -11.96 18.07
CA ALA A 214 2.02 -13.02 17.18
C ALA A 214 1.96 -12.54 15.72
N ASP A 215 3.01 -12.81 14.94
CA ASP A 215 3.05 -12.46 13.53
C ASP A 215 2.14 -13.41 12.73
N LEU A 216 1.01 -12.88 12.25
CA LEU A 216 0.02 -13.65 11.51
C LEU A 216 0.52 -14.01 10.10
N MET A 217 1.53 -13.28 9.62
CA MET A 217 2.18 -13.50 8.33
C MET A 217 3.00 -14.78 8.30
N SER A 218 3.35 -15.32 9.48
CA SER A 218 4.02 -16.61 9.61
C SER A 218 3.10 -17.81 9.35
N ILE A 219 1.78 -17.61 9.27
CA ILE A 219 0.80 -18.67 9.03
C ILE A 219 0.65 -18.88 7.51
N PRO A 220 1.09 -20.03 6.96
CA PRO A 220 0.96 -20.32 5.54
C PRO A 220 -0.53 -20.33 5.11
N GLY A 221 -0.85 -19.65 4.01
CA GLY A 221 -2.20 -19.58 3.45
C GLY A 221 -3.04 -18.37 3.93
N LEU A 222 -2.94 -17.98 5.20
CA LEU A 222 -3.68 -16.81 5.71
C LEU A 222 -3.13 -15.51 5.12
N TYR A 223 -1.81 -15.40 4.98
CA TYR A 223 -1.15 -14.30 4.27
C TYR A 223 -1.72 -14.06 2.87
N ARG A 224 -1.80 -15.14 2.07
CA ARG A 224 -2.32 -15.08 0.70
C ARG A 224 -3.77 -14.61 0.67
N PHE A 225 -4.60 -15.14 1.55
CA PHE A 225 -6.01 -14.78 1.64
C PHE A 225 -6.20 -13.28 1.94
N VAL A 226 -5.52 -12.75 2.95
CA VAL A 226 -5.66 -11.33 3.31
C VAL A 226 -5.13 -10.42 2.20
N GLN A 227 -3.99 -10.75 1.60
CA GLN A 227 -3.46 -9.99 0.46
C GLN A 227 -4.40 -10.01 -0.75
N GLU A 228 -4.99 -11.16 -1.09
CA GLU A 228 -5.94 -11.27 -2.21
C GLU A 228 -7.18 -10.42 -1.96
N GLN A 229 -7.76 -10.48 -0.76
CA GLN A 229 -8.91 -9.65 -0.40
C GLN A 229 -8.62 -8.16 -0.53
N ILE A 230 -7.46 -7.70 -0.08
CA ILE A 230 -7.10 -6.27 -0.18
C ILE A 230 -6.82 -5.87 -1.62
N LYS A 231 -6.09 -6.70 -2.38
CA LYS A 231 -5.86 -6.46 -3.81
C LYS A 231 -7.19 -6.38 -4.56
N ASP A 232 -8.13 -7.27 -4.27
CA ASP A 232 -9.45 -7.27 -4.89
C ASP A 232 -10.27 -6.05 -4.48
N GLN A 233 -10.26 -5.64 -3.20
CA GLN A 233 -10.96 -4.43 -2.77
C GLN A 233 -10.37 -3.17 -3.40
N VAL A 234 -9.04 -3.00 -3.38
CA VAL A 234 -8.38 -1.82 -3.96
C VAL A 234 -8.56 -1.78 -5.48
N ALA A 235 -8.44 -2.92 -6.17
CA ALA A 235 -8.75 -3.00 -7.59
C ALA A 235 -10.23 -2.68 -7.86
N ASN A 236 -11.16 -3.17 -7.04
CA ASN A 236 -12.57 -2.92 -7.23
C ASN A 236 -12.99 -1.47 -6.98
N MET A 237 -12.24 -0.68 -6.21
CA MET A 237 -12.61 0.70 -5.90
C MET A 237 -12.22 1.68 -7.01
N TYR A 238 -11.02 1.57 -7.58
CA TYR A 238 -10.47 2.62 -8.46
C TYR A 238 -9.76 2.12 -9.71
N LEU A 239 -9.76 0.81 -9.99
CA LEU A 239 -9.21 0.33 -11.25
C LEU A 239 -10.08 0.82 -12.41
N TRP A 240 -9.43 1.35 -13.44
CA TRP A 240 -10.10 1.77 -14.67
C TRP A 240 -11.00 0.63 -15.19
N PRO A 241 -12.26 0.92 -15.62
CA PRO A 241 -12.83 2.24 -15.91
C PRO A 241 -13.43 3.00 -14.71
N LYS A 242 -13.37 2.46 -13.49
CA LYS A 242 -13.88 3.17 -12.30
C LYS A 242 -12.98 4.37 -11.97
N THR A 243 -13.60 5.50 -11.67
CA THR A 243 -12.93 6.76 -11.39
C THR A 243 -13.48 7.38 -10.12
N LEU A 244 -12.59 7.87 -9.27
CA LEU A 244 -12.93 8.78 -8.19
C LEU A 244 -13.12 10.17 -8.79
N VAL A 245 -14.33 10.72 -8.66
CA VAL A 245 -14.68 12.04 -9.18
C VAL A 245 -14.73 13.03 -8.03
N VAL A 246 -13.86 14.03 -8.06
CA VAL A 246 -13.83 15.11 -7.07
C VAL A 246 -14.19 16.42 -7.78
N PRO A 247 -15.45 16.89 -7.67
CA PRO A 247 -15.84 18.19 -8.22
C PRO A 247 -15.17 19.31 -7.41
N ILE A 248 -14.58 20.27 -8.11
CA ILE A 248 -13.86 21.40 -7.51
C ILE A 248 -14.67 22.69 -7.66
N LEU A 249 -15.19 22.94 -8.86
CA LEU A 249 -16.12 24.03 -9.11
C LEU A 249 -17.55 23.50 -9.03
N ASP A 250 -18.40 24.21 -8.30
CA ASP A 250 -19.82 23.89 -8.20
C ASP A 250 -20.50 24.05 -9.57
N PRO A 251 -21.08 22.98 -10.16
CA PRO A 251 -21.80 23.07 -11.42
C PRO A 251 -22.96 24.09 -11.36
N ALA A 252 -23.55 24.31 -10.17
CA ALA A 252 -24.77 25.08 -10.02
C ALA A 252 -24.59 26.60 -10.06
N ASN A 253 -23.43 27.13 -9.66
CA ASN A 253 -23.24 28.59 -9.57
C ASN A 253 -22.46 29.21 -10.73
N ASN A 254 -21.66 28.43 -11.47
CA ASN A 254 -20.79 29.00 -12.50
C ASN A 254 -20.76 28.21 -13.83
N ALA A 255 -21.11 26.92 -13.85
CA ALA A 255 -20.90 26.10 -15.06
C ALA A 255 -21.88 26.43 -16.20
N TRP A 256 -23.15 26.73 -15.91
CA TRP A 256 -24.12 27.09 -16.96
C TRP A 256 -23.80 28.45 -17.61
N ASN A 257 -23.42 29.45 -16.80
CA ASN A 257 -23.02 30.76 -17.32
C ASN A 257 -21.73 30.69 -18.14
N ILE A 258 -20.77 29.86 -17.71
CA ILE A 258 -19.49 29.69 -18.41
C ILE A 258 -19.66 28.86 -19.70
N ILE A 259 -20.53 27.84 -19.72
CA ILE A 259 -20.83 27.08 -20.95
C ILE A 259 -21.55 27.97 -21.97
N GLU A 260 -22.51 28.81 -21.55
CA GLU A 260 -23.12 29.81 -22.45
C GLU A 260 -22.12 30.86 -22.95
N GLU A 261 -21.18 31.30 -22.11
CA GLU A 261 -20.14 32.26 -22.50
C GLU A 261 -19.14 31.63 -23.50
N ILE A 262 -18.83 30.34 -23.34
CA ILE A 262 -17.96 29.59 -24.25
C ILE A 262 -18.64 29.33 -25.59
N GLU A 263 -19.94 28.97 -25.60
CA GLU A 263 -20.72 28.82 -26.85
C GLU A 263 -20.90 30.15 -27.59
N LYS A 264 -20.93 31.28 -26.87
CA LYS A 264 -20.99 32.64 -27.48
C LYS A 264 -19.66 33.16 -28.01
N GLN A 265 -18.52 32.59 -27.60
CA GLN A 265 -17.17 33.07 -27.97
C GLN A 265 -16.47 32.22 -29.05
N THR A 266 -17.06 31.11 -29.49
CA THR A 266 -16.63 30.38 -30.69
C THR A 266 -17.34 30.91 -31.94
N PRO A 267 -16.63 31.34 -33.01
CA PRO A 267 -17.24 31.76 -34.27
C PRO A 267 -17.93 30.60 -35.00
#